data_AF-G3GSR1-F1
#
_entry.id   AF-G3GSR1-F1
#
_cell.length_a   1.000
_cell.length_b   1.000
_cell.length_c   1.000
_cell.angle_alpha   90.00
_cell.angle_beta   90.00
_cell.angle_gamma   90.00
#
_symmetry.space_group_name_H-M   'P 1'
#
loop_
_entity.id
_entity.type
_entity.pdbx_description
1 polymer ?
#
loop_
_entity_poly.entity_id
_entity_poly.type
_entity_poly.pdbx_seq_one_letter_code
_entity_poly.pdbx_strand_id
1 'polypeptide(L)'
;MDKQNIRLLEQKPYKVSWKADGTRYMMLIDGTNEVFMIDRDNSVFHVSNLEFPFRKDLRMHLSNTLLDGEMIIDKVNGQAVPRYLIYDIIKFNAQPVGDCDFNIRLQCIEREIISPRHEKMKTGLIDKTQEPFSVRPKQFFDINISRKLLEGNFAKEVSHEMDGLIFLPIGKYKPGRCDDILKWKPPSLNSVDFRLKITRMGGEGLLPQNVGLLYVGGYERPFAQIKVTKELKQYDNKIIECKFENNSWVFMRQRIDKSFPNAYNTAMAVCNSISNPVTKEMLFEFIDRCAAAAQGQKRKYPLDPDTELMPPPPPKRLHRPT
;
A
#
# COMPACT_ATOMS: atom_id res chain seq x y z
N MET A 1 8.19 0.56 9.51
CA MET A 1 7.59 0.64 10.86
C MET A 1 8.69 0.21 11.82
N ASP A 2 8.85 0.94 12.92
CA ASP A 2 9.84 0.66 13.95
C ASP A 2 9.19 0.66 15.33
N LYS A 3 9.98 0.35 16.37
CA LYS A 3 9.51 0.26 17.77
C LYS A 3 9.01 1.59 18.35
N GLN A 4 9.36 2.73 17.74
CA GLN A 4 8.87 4.04 18.17
C GLN A 4 7.55 4.36 17.48
N ASN A 5 7.52 4.24 16.15
CA ASN A 5 6.38 4.63 15.33
C ASN A 5 5.18 3.70 15.44
N ILE A 6 5.37 2.44 15.88
CA ILE A 6 4.23 1.54 16.19
C ILE A 6 3.28 2.14 17.24
N ARG A 7 3.80 2.99 18.15
CA ARG A 7 2.98 3.66 19.18
C ARG A 7 1.92 4.60 18.60
N LEU A 8 2.06 5.04 17.35
CA LEU A 8 1.04 5.84 16.69
C LEU A 8 -0.30 5.09 16.53
N LEU A 9 -0.26 3.75 16.45
CA LEU A 9 -1.46 2.92 16.39
C LEU A 9 -2.32 2.99 17.66
N GLU A 10 -1.73 3.36 18.80
CA GLU A 10 -2.44 3.57 20.06
C GLU A 10 -2.98 5.01 20.17
N GLN A 11 -2.28 5.97 19.56
CA GLN A 11 -2.56 7.41 19.70
C GLN A 11 -3.61 7.93 18.72
N LYS A 12 -3.73 7.31 17.55
CA LYS A 12 -4.60 7.76 16.46
C LYS A 12 -5.36 6.59 15.85
N PRO A 13 -6.53 6.83 15.25
CA PRO A 13 -7.25 5.77 14.55
C PRO A 13 -6.60 5.46 13.19
N TYR A 14 -6.43 4.17 12.92
CA TYR A 14 -5.83 3.64 11.69
C TYR A 14 -6.72 2.61 11.02
N LYS A 15 -6.59 2.51 9.70
CA LYS A 15 -7.02 1.35 8.91
C LYS A 15 -5.80 0.58 8.43
N VAL A 16 -5.96 -0.72 8.22
CA VAL A 16 -4.90 -1.61 7.72
C VAL A 16 -5.32 -2.28 6.42
N SER A 17 -4.35 -2.46 5.52
CA SER A 17 -4.47 -3.30 4.34
C SER A 17 -3.16 -4.07 4.12
N TRP A 18 -3.18 -5.07 3.24
CA TRP A 18 -1.96 -5.74 2.82
C TRP A 18 -1.11 -4.81 1.96
N LYS A 19 0.21 -4.96 2.05
CA LYS A 19 1.13 -4.32 1.13
C LYS A 19 1.34 -5.26 -0.06
N ALA A 20 1.07 -4.78 -1.27
CA ALA A 20 1.38 -5.51 -2.49
C ALA A 20 2.78 -5.10 -2.98
N ASP A 21 3.40 -5.95 -3.79
CA ASP A 21 4.56 -5.57 -4.58
C ASP A 21 4.12 -5.11 -5.97
N GLY A 22 3.75 -3.83 -6.08
CA GLY A 22 3.36 -3.21 -7.34
C GLY A 22 4.04 -1.86 -7.58
N THR A 23 3.72 -1.28 -8.73
CA THR A 23 4.20 0.04 -9.12
C THR A 23 3.14 1.08 -8.79
N ARG A 24 3.50 2.08 -7.96
CA ARG A 24 2.59 3.18 -7.61
C ARG A 24 2.32 4.05 -8.83
N TYR A 25 1.04 4.32 -9.08
CA TYR A 25 0.59 5.31 -10.05
C TYR A 25 -0.51 6.15 -9.43
N MET A 26 -0.54 7.44 -9.75
CA MET A 26 -1.75 8.24 -9.65
C MET A 26 -2.51 8.14 -10.98
N MET A 27 -3.84 8.11 -10.93
CA MET A 27 -4.67 8.12 -12.12
C MET A 27 -5.46 9.43 -12.19
N LEU A 28 -5.22 10.21 -13.24
CA LEU A 28 -6.01 11.39 -13.59
C LEU A 28 -7.08 10.96 -14.60
N ILE A 29 -8.33 11.27 -14.29
CA ILE A 29 -9.48 11.06 -15.16
C ILE A 29 -10.03 12.45 -15.48
N ASP A 30 -9.86 12.91 -16.72
CA ASP A 30 -10.21 14.28 -17.12
C ASP A 30 -11.30 14.37 -18.19
N GLY A 31 -11.76 13.24 -18.72
CA GLY A 31 -12.80 13.20 -19.73
C GLY A 31 -12.84 11.88 -20.46
N THR A 32 -13.71 11.79 -21.47
CA THR A 32 -13.82 10.61 -22.33
C THR A 32 -12.49 10.39 -23.07
N ASN A 33 -11.88 9.22 -22.87
CA ASN A 33 -10.57 8.89 -23.42
C ASN A 33 -9.42 9.82 -22.94
N GLU A 34 -9.63 10.55 -21.86
CA GLU A 34 -8.63 11.40 -21.20
C GLU A 34 -8.31 10.81 -19.82
N VAL A 35 -7.72 9.61 -19.84
CA VAL A 35 -7.25 8.90 -18.65
C VAL A 35 -5.74 8.81 -18.69
N PHE A 36 -5.08 9.26 -17.63
CA PHE A 36 -3.63 9.30 -17.54
C PHE A 36 -3.14 8.64 -16.26
N MET A 37 -2.02 7.93 -16.35
CA MET A 37 -1.31 7.35 -15.23
C MET A 37 -0.01 8.14 -15.01
N ILE A 38 0.26 8.52 -13.77
CA ILE A 38 1.41 9.33 -13.39
C ILE A 38 2.25 8.53 -12.39
N ASP A 39 3.50 8.25 -12.74
CA ASP A 39 4.40 7.48 -11.88
C ASP A 39 5.12 8.35 -10.83
N ARG A 40 6.09 7.76 -10.14
CA ARG A 40 6.91 8.46 -9.12
C ARG A 40 7.90 9.47 -9.71
N ASP A 41 8.29 9.27 -10.96
CA ASP A 41 9.23 10.13 -11.70
C ASP A 41 8.47 11.22 -12.49
N ASN A 42 7.15 11.32 -12.28
CA ASN A 42 6.25 12.23 -12.96
C ASN A 42 6.15 11.98 -14.47
N SER A 43 6.45 10.76 -14.92
CA SER A 43 6.17 10.30 -16.28
C SER A 43 4.67 10.10 -16.45
N VAL A 44 4.13 10.56 -17.57
CA VAL A 44 2.69 10.53 -17.86
C VAL A 44 2.41 9.53 -18.96
N PHE A 45 1.50 8.59 -18.71
CA PHE A 45 1.07 7.56 -19.65
C PHE A 45 -0.41 7.73 -19.95
N HIS A 46 -0.77 7.87 -21.23
CA HIS A 46 -2.16 7.84 -21.67
C HIS A 46 -2.70 6.40 -21.64
N VAL A 47 -3.92 6.23 -21.13
CA VAL A 47 -4.62 4.94 -21.08
C VAL A 47 -5.85 5.03 -21.97
N SER A 48 -5.81 4.30 -23.09
CA SER A 48 -6.94 4.16 -24.01
C SER A 48 -7.93 3.11 -23.51
N ASN A 49 -9.18 3.21 -23.94
CA ASN A 49 -10.24 2.20 -23.71
C ASN A 49 -10.50 1.88 -22.23
N LEU A 50 -10.34 2.87 -21.34
CA LEU A 50 -10.72 2.75 -19.95
C LEU A 50 -11.79 3.79 -19.60
N GLU A 51 -12.97 3.32 -19.20
CA GLU A 51 -14.13 4.18 -19.01
C GLU A 51 -14.51 4.33 -17.52
N PHE A 52 -14.86 5.56 -17.14
CA PHE A 52 -15.33 5.95 -15.80
C PHE A 52 -16.66 6.69 -15.89
N PRO A 53 -17.80 5.98 -15.79
CA PRO A 53 -19.13 6.59 -15.87
C PRO A 53 -19.46 7.44 -14.64
N PHE A 54 -20.20 8.53 -14.84
CA PHE A 54 -20.75 9.29 -13.74
C PHE A 54 -21.96 8.59 -13.13
N ARG A 55 -21.98 8.40 -11.81
CA ARG A 55 -23.03 7.64 -11.11
C ARG A 55 -24.46 8.12 -11.40
N LYS A 56 -24.68 9.42 -11.59
CA LYS A 56 -26.02 9.98 -11.82
C LYS A 56 -26.46 9.90 -13.29
N ASP A 57 -25.51 9.78 -14.21
CA ASP A 57 -25.78 9.60 -15.65
C ASP A 57 -24.66 8.78 -16.28
N LEU A 58 -24.91 7.49 -16.51
CA LEU A 58 -23.92 6.53 -17.03
C LEU A 58 -23.46 6.82 -18.46
N ARG A 59 -24.08 7.78 -19.15
CA ARG A 59 -23.65 8.27 -20.47
C ARG A 59 -22.54 9.32 -20.35
N MET A 60 -22.43 9.97 -19.21
CA MET A 60 -21.39 10.95 -18.93
C MET A 60 -20.14 10.26 -18.38
N HIS A 61 -18.98 10.75 -18.80
CA HIS A 61 -17.70 10.34 -18.24
C HIS A 61 -17.29 11.28 -17.09
N LEU A 62 -16.58 10.75 -16.10
CA LEU A 62 -15.96 11.58 -15.06
C LEU A 62 -14.89 12.50 -15.65
N SER A 63 -14.68 13.64 -15.00
CA SER A 63 -13.59 14.58 -15.29
C SER A 63 -12.98 15.09 -13.98
N ASN A 64 -11.86 15.82 -14.04
CA ASN A 64 -11.24 16.48 -12.88
C ASN A 64 -11.12 15.58 -11.63
N THR A 65 -10.81 14.30 -11.82
CA THR A 65 -10.79 13.27 -10.78
C THR A 65 -9.39 12.68 -10.67
N LEU A 66 -8.84 12.62 -9.46
CA LEU A 66 -7.49 12.15 -9.19
C LEU A 66 -7.49 11.05 -8.13
N LEU A 67 -7.03 9.86 -8.52
CA LEU A 67 -6.96 8.65 -7.70
C LEU A 67 -5.49 8.32 -7.37
N ASP A 68 -5.24 7.74 -6.20
CA ASP A 68 -3.93 7.17 -5.81
C ASP A 68 -4.06 5.65 -5.72
N GLY A 69 -3.12 4.94 -6.33
CA GLY A 69 -3.21 3.49 -6.44
C GLY A 69 -1.90 2.80 -6.78
N GLU A 70 -2.02 1.50 -7.01
CA GLU A 70 -0.90 0.62 -7.30
C GLU A 70 -1.27 -0.32 -8.44
N MET A 71 -0.43 -0.36 -9.47
CA MET A 71 -0.52 -1.33 -10.56
C MET A 71 0.18 -2.62 -10.13
N ILE A 72 -0.56 -3.72 -10.14
CA ILE A 72 -0.07 -5.05 -9.81
C ILE A 72 -0.29 -6.01 -10.99
N ILE A 73 0.44 -7.12 -10.97
CA ILE A 73 0.26 -8.23 -11.92
C ILE A 73 -0.23 -9.43 -11.11
N ASP A 74 -1.50 -9.78 -11.26
CA ASP A 74 -2.07 -11.00 -10.70
C ASP A 74 -1.73 -12.20 -11.59
N LYS A 75 -1.49 -13.37 -10.99
CA LYS A 75 -1.42 -14.64 -11.72
C LYS A 75 -2.73 -15.39 -11.56
N VAL A 76 -3.59 -15.33 -12.58
CA VAL A 76 -4.87 -16.05 -12.60
C VAL A 76 -4.79 -17.17 -13.61
N ASN A 77 -4.95 -18.42 -13.17
CA ASN A 77 -4.82 -19.62 -14.03
C ASN A 77 -3.50 -19.67 -14.84
N GLY A 78 -2.40 -19.18 -14.25
CA GLY A 78 -1.10 -19.10 -14.91
C GLY A 78 -0.90 -17.90 -15.84
N GLN A 79 -1.94 -17.11 -16.11
CA GLN A 79 -1.87 -15.90 -16.93
C GLN A 79 -1.62 -14.66 -16.07
N ALA A 80 -0.69 -13.81 -16.53
CA ALA A 80 -0.44 -12.50 -15.94
C ALA A 80 -1.55 -11.52 -16.34
N VAL A 81 -2.29 -11.02 -15.34
CA VAL A 81 -3.41 -10.08 -15.54
C VAL A 81 -3.09 -8.78 -14.81
N PRO A 82 -2.88 -7.65 -15.52
CA PRO A 82 -2.64 -6.38 -14.88
C PRO A 82 -3.90 -5.86 -14.17
N ARG A 83 -3.73 -5.33 -12.96
CA ARG A 83 -4.80 -4.68 -12.20
C ARG A 83 -4.32 -3.41 -11.53
N TYR A 84 -5.16 -2.38 -11.59
CA TYR A 84 -4.97 -1.16 -10.83
C TYR A 84 -5.82 -1.20 -9.56
N LEU A 85 -5.16 -1.22 -8.41
CA LEU A 85 -5.78 -1.16 -7.09
C LEU A 85 -5.83 0.29 -6.60
N ILE A 86 -7.03 0.88 -6.57
CA ILE A 86 -7.24 2.22 -6.02
C ILE A 86 -7.25 2.12 -4.50
N TYR A 87 -6.38 2.84 -3.82
CA TYR A 87 -6.34 2.86 -2.35
C TYR A 87 -6.65 4.21 -1.74
N ASP A 88 -6.64 5.31 -2.51
CA ASP A 88 -7.08 6.63 -2.05
C ASP A 88 -7.61 7.50 -3.20
N ILE A 89 -8.31 8.59 -2.89
CA ILE A 89 -8.84 9.58 -3.83
C ILE A 89 -8.56 10.99 -3.33
N ILE A 90 -7.98 11.84 -4.17
CA ILE A 90 -7.59 13.21 -3.83
C ILE A 90 -8.64 14.22 -4.31
N LYS A 91 -9.16 14.04 -5.53
CA LYS A 91 -10.20 14.87 -6.12
C LYS A 91 -11.25 14.02 -6.82
N PHE A 92 -12.50 14.47 -6.78
CA PHE A 92 -13.61 13.89 -7.51
C PHE A 92 -14.43 15.01 -8.16
N ASN A 93 -14.47 15.08 -9.50
CA ASN A 93 -15.14 16.16 -10.24
C ASN A 93 -14.80 17.56 -9.67
N ALA A 94 -13.49 17.84 -9.56
CA ALA A 94 -12.92 19.05 -8.95
C ALA A 94 -13.16 19.24 -7.43
N GLN A 95 -14.03 18.45 -6.79
CA GLN A 95 -14.27 18.53 -5.34
C GLN A 95 -13.04 18.02 -4.57
N PRO A 96 -12.61 18.72 -3.50
CA PRO A 96 -11.41 18.39 -2.74
C PRO A 96 -11.67 17.26 -1.73
N VAL A 97 -12.04 16.08 -2.22
CA VAL A 97 -12.34 14.90 -1.37
C VAL A 97 -11.14 14.48 -0.53
N GLY A 98 -9.91 14.82 -0.93
CA GLY A 98 -8.70 14.63 -0.15
C GLY A 98 -8.72 15.30 1.24
N ASP A 99 -9.50 16.36 1.43
CA ASP A 99 -9.66 17.03 2.73
C ASP A 99 -10.62 16.29 3.68
N CYS A 100 -11.41 15.34 3.16
CA CYS A 100 -12.30 14.50 3.95
C CYS A 100 -11.55 13.40 4.70
N ASP A 101 -12.24 12.82 5.69
CA ASP A 101 -11.83 11.60 6.39
C ASP A 101 -11.60 10.42 5.43
N PHE A 102 -10.59 9.60 5.70
CA PHE A 102 -10.24 8.45 4.87
C PHE A 102 -11.41 7.48 4.65
N ASN A 103 -12.31 7.29 5.62
CA ASN A 103 -13.49 6.44 5.41
C ASN A 103 -14.46 7.05 4.38
N ILE A 104 -14.61 8.38 4.37
CA ILE A 104 -15.41 9.09 3.36
C ILE A 104 -14.76 8.92 1.99
N ARG A 105 -13.42 9.02 1.91
CA ARG A 105 -12.66 8.81 0.66
C ARG A 105 -12.83 7.39 0.13
N LEU A 106 -12.77 6.36 1.00
CA LEU A 106 -13.03 4.97 0.63
C LEU A 106 -14.47 4.76 0.14
N GLN A 107 -15.47 5.34 0.80
CA GLN A 107 -16.85 5.30 0.35
C GLN A 107 -17.04 6.00 -1.01
N CYS A 108 -16.32 7.10 -1.24
CA CYS A 108 -16.32 7.81 -2.52
C CYS A 108 -15.78 6.92 -3.65
N ILE A 109 -14.66 6.20 -3.43
CA ILE A 109 -14.11 5.26 -4.40
C ILE A 109 -15.16 4.19 -4.75
N GLU A 110 -15.75 3.55 -3.73
CA GLU A 110 -16.70 2.46 -3.95
C GLU A 110 -17.95 2.93 -4.70
N ARG A 111 -18.55 4.03 -4.24
CA ARG A 111 -19.84 4.51 -4.75
C ARG A 111 -19.73 5.25 -6.07
N GLU A 112 -18.70 6.09 -6.23
CA GLU A 112 -18.62 7.02 -7.36
C GLU A 112 -17.67 6.56 -8.47
N ILE A 113 -16.75 5.63 -8.19
CA ILE A 113 -15.81 5.08 -9.19
C ILE A 113 -16.15 3.63 -9.56
N ILE A 114 -16.26 2.75 -8.55
CA ILE A 114 -16.37 1.31 -8.77
C ILE A 114 -17.79 0.89 -9.14
N SER A 115 -18.79 1.33 -8.36
CA SER A 115 -20.20 0.97 -8.57
C SER A 115 -20.73 1.35 -9.97
N PRO A 116 -20.50 2.57 -10.50
CA PRO A 116 -21.01 2.96 -11.81
C PRO A 116 -20.39 2.14 -12.96
N ARG A 117 -19.11 1.78 -12.83
CA ARG A 117 -18.44 0.88 -13.78
C ARG A 117 -19.06 -0.51 -13.76
N HIS A 118 -19.28 -1.09 -12.57
CA HIS A 118 -19.93 -2.39 -12.45
C HIS A 118 -21.36 -2.38 -12.99
N GLU A 119 -22.12 -1.31 -12.77
CA GLU A 119 -23.47 -1.16 -13.32
C GLU A 119 -23.46 -1.18 -14.85
N LYS A 120 -22.58 -0.38 -15.47
CA LYS A 120 -22.43 -0.31 -16.92
C LYS A 120 -21.85 -1.60 -17.55
N MET A 121 -21.03 -2.33 -16.80
CA MET A 121 -20.56 -3.68 -17.17
C MET A 121 -21.70 -4.71 -17.16
N LYS A 122 -22.59 -4.67 -16.14
CA LYS A 122 -23.75 -5.58 -16.06
C LYS A 122 -24.72 -5.40 -17.23
N THR A 123 -24.85 -4.18 -17.74
CA THR A 123 -25.66 -3.88 -18.93
C THR A 123 -24.95 -4.16 -20.25
N GLY A 124 -23.71 -4.68 -20.23
CA GLY A 124 -22.93 -4.97 -21.43
C GLY A 124 -22.43 -3.74 -22.19
N LEU A 125 -22.54 -2.54 -21.60
CA LEU A 125 -22.11 -1.28 -22.22
C LEU A 125 -20.60 -1.02 -22.01
N ILE A 126 -19.99 -1.68 -21.01
CA ILE A 126 -18.54 -1.81 -20.89
C ILE A 126 -18.19 -3.28 -21.09
N ASP A 127 -17.38 -3.56 -22.11
CA ASP A 127 -16.74 -4.86 -22.28
C ASP A 127 -15.40 -4.89 -21.56
N LYS A 128 -15.35 -5.65 -20.45
CA LYS A 128 -14.16 -5.83 -19.62
C LYS A 128 -12.98 -6.43 -20.38
N THR A 129 -13.21 -7.16 -21.47
CA THR A 129 -12.15 -7.78 -22.28
C THR A 129 -11.41 -6.76 -23.16
N GLN A 130 -12.01 -5.61 -23.42
CA GLN A 130 -11.42 -4.51 -24.18
C GLN A 130 -10.62 -3.53 -23.31
N GLU A 131 -10.79 -3.59 -21.99
CA GLU A 131 -10.05 -2.72 -21.07
C GLU A 131 -8.58 -3.17 -20.94
N PRO A 132 -7.63 -2.23 -20.88
CA PRO A 132 -6.20 -2.56 -20.80
C PRO A 132 -5.82 -3.27 -19.50
N PHE A 133 -6.55 -3.00 -18.42
CA PHE A 133 -6.36 -3.63 -17.11
C PHE A 133 -7.62 -3.52 -16.26
N SER A 134 -7.74 -4.39 -15.26
CA SER A 134 -8.86 -4.35 -14.32
C SER A 134 -8.65 -3.27 -13.26
N VAL A 135 -9.65 -2.43 -13.03
CA VAL A 135 -9.67 -1.47 -11.91
C VAL A 135 -10.44 -2.05 -10.72
N ARG A 136 -9.87 -1.98 -9.51
CA ARG A 136 -10.50 -2.48 -8.28
C ARG A 136 -10.21 -1.56 -7.09
N PRO A 137 -11.12 -1.46 -6.10
CA PRO A 137 -10.80 -0.82 -4.84
C PRO A 137 -9.91 -1.74 -3.99
N LYS A 138 -8.90 -1.18 -3.33
CA LYS A 138 -8.12 -1.88 -2.31
C LYS A 138 -8.92 -1.91 -1.01
N GLN A 139 -9.09 -3.10 -0.43
CA GLN A 139 -9.85 -3.24 0.80
C GLN A 139 -9.02 -2.81 2.01
N PHE A 140 -9.65 -2.04 2.89
CA PHE A 140 -9.09 -1.59 4.16
C PHE A 140 -9.95 -2.07 5.32
N PHE A 141 -9.29 -2.50 6.39
CA PHE A 141 -9.91 -3.13 7.54
C PHE A 141 -9.50 -2.40 8.82
N ASP A 142 -10.17 -2.68 9.93
CA ASP A 142 -9.69 -2.26 11.25
C ASP A 142 -8.40 -3.00 11.60
N ILE A 143 -7.54 -2.36 12.40
CA ILE A 143 -6.22 -2.89 12.76
C ILE A 143 -6.27 -4.29 13.40
N ASN A 144 -7.39 -4.64 14.06
CA ASN A 144 -7.59 -5.97 14.67
C ASN A 144 -7.60 -7.11 13.65
N ILE A 145 -7.82 -6.81 12.36
CA ILE A 145 -7.82 -7.78 11.27
C ILE A 145 -6.39 -8.08 10.77
N SER A 146 -5.37 -7.34 11.21
CA SER A 146 -3.96 -7.54 10.80
C SER A 146 -3.48 -8.99 10.93
N ARG A 147 -3.88 -9.70 11.99
CA ARG A 147 -3.53 -11.12 12.17
C ARG A 147 -4.10 -12.00 11.05
N LYS A 148 -5.38 -11.79 10.70
CA LYS A 148 -6.04 -12.54 9.61
C LYS A 148 -5.43 -12.22 8.24
N LEU A 149 -4.95 -11.00 8.02
CA LEU A 149 -4.31 -10.62 6.76
C LEU A 149 -2.97 -11.33 6.53
N LEU A 150 -2.22 -11.63 7.61
CA LEU A 150 -0.89 -12.26 7.52
C LEU A 150 -0.92 -13.77 7.72
N GLU A 151 -1.77 -14.28 8.60
CA GLU A 151 -1.79 -15.72 8.98
C GLU A 151 -3.03 -16.44 8.46
N GLY A 152 -4.05 -15.72 8.02
CA GLY A 152 -5.30 -16.30 7.55
C GLY A 152 -5.23 -16.78 6.10
N ASN A 153 -6.38 -17.24 5.61
CA ASN A 153 -6.55 -17.64 4.20
C ASN A 153 -6.55 -16.44 3.24
N PHE A 154 -6.43 -15.21 3.74
CA PHE A 154 -6.43 -14.00 2.92
C PHE A 154 -5.33 -14.02 1.85
N ALA A 155 -4.13 -14.55 2.18
CA ALA A 155 -3.05 -14.73 1.22
C ALA A 155 -3.42 -15.65 0.04
N LYS A 156 -4.40 -16.55 0.19
CA LYS A 156 -4.94 -17.39 -0.88
C LYS A 156 -6.04 -16.70 -1.69
N GLU A 157 -6.68 -15.68 -1.12
CA GLU A 157 -7.70 -14.87 -1.79
C GLU A 157 -7.07 -13.82 -2.72
N VAL A 158 -5.83 -13.42 -2.45
CA VAL A 158 -5.04 -12.56 -3.33
C VAL A 158 -4.17 -13.39 -4.29
N SER A 159 -4.13 -13.00 -5.56
CA SER A 159 -3.37 -13.71 -6.60
C SER A 159 -2.03 -13.02 -6.96
N HIS A 160 -1.58 -12.12 -6.09
CA HIS A 160 -0.34 -11.36 -6.19
C HIS A 160 0.48 -11.48 -4.90
N GLU A 161 1.77 -11.19 -4.99
CA GLU A 161 2.68 -11.25 -3.84
C GLU A 161 2.38 -10.15 -2.82
N MET A 162 2.33 -10.55 -1.55
CA MET A 162 2.18 -9.64 -0.41
C MET A 162 3.46 -9.61 0.40
N ASP A 163 4.02 -8.40 0.57
CA ASP A 163 5.32 -8.18 1.20
C ASP A 163 5.21 -7.48 2.56
N GLY A 164 4.01 -7.40 3.12
CA GLY A 164 3.76 -6.86 4.45
C GLY A 164 2.37 -6.26 4.63
N LEU A 165 2.28 -5.29 5.54
CA LEU A 165 1.08 -4.53 5.86
C LEU A 165 1.32 -3.03 5.68
N ILE A 166 0.26 -2.31 5.34
CA ILE A 166 0.24 -0.84 5.33
C ILE A 166 -0.87 -0.35 6.26
N PHE A 167 -0.50 0.56 7.16
CA PHE A 167 -1.41 1.23 8.08
C PHE A 167 -1.55 2.69 7.66
N LEU A 168 -2.78 3.10 7.36
CA LEU A 168 -3.12 4.46 6.98
C LEU A 168 -3.89 5.15 8.09
N PRO A 169 -3.49 6.38 8.49
CA PRO A 169 -4.26 7.16 9.44
C PRO A 169 -5.59 7.56 8.80
N ILE A 170 -6.64 7.68 9.62
CA ILE A 170 -7.99 7.97 9.13
C ILE A 170 -8.18 9.45 8.71
N GLY A 171 -7.24 10.35 9.03
CA GLY A 171 -7.35 11.78 8.69
C GLY A 171 -7.27 12.12 7.19
N LYS A 172 -7.23 13.42 6.89
CA LYS A 172 -7.12 13.96 5.52
C LYS A 172 -5.88 13.49 4.77
N TYR A 173 -5.95 13.48 3.44
CA TYR A 173 -4.81 13.18 2.57
C TYR A 173 -3.71 14.22 2.79
N LYS A 174 -2.46 13.75 2.85
CA LYS A 174 -1.26 14.60 2.98
C LYS A 174 -0.33 14.33 1.80
N PRO A 175 -0.05 15.33 0.95
CA PRO A 175 0.96 15.21 -0.10
C PRO A 175 2.36 14.97 0.49
N GLY A 176 3.23 14.34 -0.30
CA GLY A 176 4.64 14.15 0.06
C GLY A 176 4.90 13.08 1.13
N ARG A 177 5.95 13.30 1.93
CA ARG A 177 6.33 12.38 3.00
C ARG A 177 5.34 12.50 4.16
N CYS A 178 4.77 11.37 4.57
CA CYS A 178 3.88 11.28 5.72
C CYS A 178 4.41 10.24 6.70
N ASP A 179 4.99 10.69 7.82
CA ASP A 179 5.52 9.80 8.85
C ASP A 179 4.41 9.06 9.63
N ASP A 180 3.17 9.53 9.52
CA ASP A 180 2.00 8.82 10.05
C ASP A 180 1.64 7.58 9.23
N ILE A 181 2.09 7.43 7.97
CA ILE A 181 1.82 6.23 7.16
C ILE A 181 2.83 5.14 7.48
N LEU A 182 2.36 4.06 8.10
CA LEU A 182 3.25 3.00 8.57
C LEU A 182 3.24 1.82 7.61
N LYS A 183 4.42 1.50 7.09
CA LYS A 183 4.65 0.29 6.29
C LYS A 183 5.38 -0.71 7.16
N TRP A 184 4.76 -1.86 7.42
CA TRP A 184 5.40 -2.97 8.12
C TRP A 184 5.72 -4.06 7.10
N LYS A 185 6.94 -4.59 7.17
CA LYS A 185 7.37 -5.77 6.42
C LYS A 185 7.93 -6.79 7.40
N PRO A 186 7.77 -8.10 7.15
CA PRO A 186 8.53 -9.11 7.88
C PRO A 186 10.03 -8.79 7.81
N PRO A 187 10.80 -8.99 8.90
CA PRO A 187 12.23 -8.70 8.90
C PRO A 187 13.02 -9.39 7.77
N SER A 188 12.58 -10.59 7.39
CA SER A 188 13.14 -11.37 6.28
C SER A 188 12.89 -10.77 4.89
N LEU A 189 11.95 -9.83 4.75
CA LEU A 189 11.60 -9.16 3.49
C LEU A 189 12.06 -7.68 3.46
N ASN A 190 12.89 -7.26 4.43
CA ASN A 190 13.49 -5.94 4.40
C ASN A 190 14.59 -5.88 3.33
N SER A 191 14.47 -4.91 2.45
CA SER A 191 15.36 -4.69 1.32
C SER A 191 15.59 -3.20 1.08
N VAL A 192 16.71 -2.88 0.43
CA VAL A 192 17.06 -1.52 0.01
C VAL A 192 17.45 -1.55 -1.46
N ASP A 193 17.02 -0.53 -2.20
CA ASP A 193 17.43 -0.36 -3.59
C ASP A 193 18.69 0.51 -3.67
N PHE A 194 19.76 -0.06 -4.20
CA PHE A 194 21.05 0.58 -4.36
C PHE A 194 21.39 0.78 -5.83
N ARG A 195 22.19 1.80 -6.12
CA ARG A 195 22.91 1.88 -7.39
C ARG A 195 24.20 1.08 -7.23
N LEU A 196 24.36 0.02 -8.00
CA LEU A 196 25.57 -0.79 -8.00
C LEU A 196 26.64 -0.12 -8.87
N LYS A 197 27.87 -0.03 -8.36
CA LYS A 197 29.06 0.30 -9.16
C LYS A 197 30.16 -0.70 -8.87
N ILE A 198 30.54 -1.50 -9.85
CA ILE A 198 31.62 -2.46 -9.72
C ILE A 198 32.93 -1.77 -10.00
N THR A 199 33.85 -1.80 -9.04
CA THR A 199 35.18 -1.21 -9.17
C THR A 199 36.24 -2.28 -8.94
N ARG A 200 37.28 -2.28 -9.76
CA ARG A 200 38.46 -3.11 -9.54
C ARG A 200 39.34 -2.42 -8.51
N MET A 201 39.43 -2.98 -7.31
CA MET A 201 40.35 -2.50 -6.29
C MET A 201 41.64 -3.31 -6.37
N GLY A 202 42.76 -2.60 -6.49
CA GLY A 202 44.10 -3.14 -6.49
C GLY A 202 45.06 -2.10 -5.94
N GLY A 203 46.16 -2.56 -5.36
CA GLY A 203 47.25 -1.72 -4.85
C GLY A 203 48.57 -2.46 -5.02
N GLU A 204 49.69 -1.77 -4.81
CA GLU A 204 51.01 -2.41 -4.88
C GLU A 204 51.08 -3.60 -3.91
N GLY A 205 51.39 -4.79 -4.44
CA GLY A 205 51.46 -6.03 -3.67
C GLY A 205 50.13 -6.74 -3.38
N LEU A 206 48.98 -6.20 -3.80
CA LEU A 206 47.65 -6.81 -3.57
C LEU A 206 47.10 -7.47 -4.83
N LEU A 207 46.57 -8.69 -4.67
CA LEU A 207 45.80 -9.36 -5.72
C LEU A 207 44.58 -8.49 -6.08
N PRO A 208 44.42 -8.09 -7.36
CA PRO A 208 43.32 -7.23 -7.75
C PRO A 208 41.98 -7.96 -7.62
N GLN A 209 41.05 -7.37 -6.88
CA GLN A 209 39.72 -7.92 -6.64
C GLN A 209 38.63 -6.96 -7.13
N ASN A 210 37.57 -7.51 -7.70
CA ASN A 210 36.39 -6.73 -8.07
C ASN A 210 35.48 -6.60 -6.85
N VAL A 211 35.15 -5.37 -6.48
CA VAL A 211 34.28 -5.04 -5.36
C VAL A 211 33.05 -4.32 -5.89
N GLY A 212 31.86 -4.76 -5.46
CA GLY A 212 30.61 -4.09 -5.78
C GLY A 212 30.33 -3.03 -4.73
N LEU A 213 30.33 -1.76 -5.12
CA LEU A 213 30.02 -0.64 -4.25
C LEU A 213 28.53 -0.30 -4.38
N LEU A 214 27.83 -0.23 -3.24
CA LEU A 214 26.39 0.06 -3.17
C LEU A 214 26.19 1.53 -2.78
N TYR A 215 25.51 2.31 -3.62
CA TYR A 215 25.24 3.73 -3.39
C TYR A 215 23.76 4.00 -3.12
N VAL A 216 23.49 5.00 -2.27
CA VAL A 216 22.16 5.52 -1.94
C VAL A 216 22.05 6.98 -2.35
N GLY A 217 20.84 7.49 -2.54
CA GLY A 217 20.60 8.88 -2.92
C GLY A 217 20.94 9.86 -1.80
N GLY A 218 21.58 10.98 -2.13
CA GLY A 218 21.95 12.02 -1.15
C GLY A 218 23.14 11.67 -0.25
N TYR A 219 23.92 10.64 -0.60
CA TYR A 219 25.16 10.28 0.10
C TYR A 219 26.26 9.95 -0.93
N GLU A 220 27.37 10.69 -0.90
CA GLU A 220 28.41 10.62 -1.94
C GLU A 220 29.28 9.36 -1.85
N ARG A 221 29.49 8.84 -0.64
CA ARG A 221 30.33 7.68 -0.38
C ARG A 221 29.55 6.38 -0.61
N PRO A 222 30.22 5.24 -0.89
CA PRO A 222 29.54 3.95 -0.89
C PRO A 222 28.90 3.70 0.48
N PHE A 223 27.64 3.34 0.47
CA PHE A 223 26.86 3.01 1.66
C PHE A 223 27.28 1.65 2.23
N ALA A 224 27.50 0.67 1.34
CA ALA A 224 27.92 -0.67 1.69
C ALA A 224 28.68 -1.33 0.52
N GLN A 225 29.15 -2.55 0.74
CA GLN A 225 29.79 -3.36 -0.29
C GLN A 225 29.04 -4.68 -0.46
N ILE A 226 29.10 -5.23 -1.68
CA ILE A 226 28.59 -6.55 -2.02
C ILE A 226 29.68 -7.35 -2.76
N LYS A 227 29.76 -8.64 -2.47
CA LYS A 227 30.67 -9.55 -3.16
C LYS A 227 30.23 -9.72 -4.61
N VAL A 228 31.14 -9.47 -5.56
CA VAL A 228 30.84 -9.57 -6.99
C VAL A 228 30.81 -11.03 -7.43
N THR A 229 29.63 -11.51 -7.82
CA THR A 229 29.45 -12.80 -8.51
C THR A 229 29.47 -12.61 -10.03
N LYS A 230 29.57 -13.71 -10.80
CA LYS A 230 29.50 -13.64 -12.27
C LYS A 230 28.19 -13.01 -12.75
N GLU A 231 27.08 -13.37 -12.11
CA GLU A 231 25.75 -12.86 -12.40
C GLU A 231 25.61 -11.36 -12.11
N LEU A 232 26.25 -10.88 -11.03
CA LEU A 232 26.11 -9.48 -10.62
C LEU A 232 26.76 -8.49 -11.61
N LYS A 233 27.74 -8.96 -12.40
CA LYS A 233 28.49 -8.12 -13.36
C LYS A 233 27.61 -7.44 -14.41
N GLN A 234 26.52 -8.08 -14.83
CA GLN A 234 25.60 -7.52 -15.84
C GLN A 234 24.73 -6.37 -15.32
N TYR A 235 24.77 -6.11 -14.01
CA TYR A 235 24.00 -5.08 -13.33
C TYR A 235 24.86 -3.87 -12.93
N ASP A 236 26.08 -3.77 -13.44
CA ASP A 236 26.93 -2.60 -13.19
C ASP A 236 26.24 -1.30 -13.65
N ASN A 237 26.29 -0.28 -12.81
CA ASN A 237 25.61 1.01 -12.93
C ASN A 237 24.07 0.96 -12.92
N LYS A 238 23.46 -0.20 -12.65
CA LYS A 238 21.99 -0.34 -12.56
C LYS A 238 21.49 -0.22 -11.11
N ILE A 239 20.19 0.02 -10.97
CA ILE A 239 19.51 -0.05 -9.67
C ILE A 239 19.14 -1.50 -9.37
N ILE A 240 19.60 -1.99 -8.22
CA ILE A 240 19.37 -3.36 -7.74
C ILE A 240 18.73 -3.33 -6.36
N GLU A 241 17.82 -4.25 -6.11
CA GLU A 241 17.25 -4.49 -4.79
C GLU A 241 18.08 -5.54 -4.06
N CYS A 242 18.50 -5.22 -2.83
CA CYS A 242 19.29 -6.12 -2.00
C CYS A 242 18.61 -6.33 -0.64
N LYS A 243 18.68 -7.55 -0.13
CA LYS A 243 18.32 -7.89 1.26
C LYS A 243 19.57 -8.07 2.10
N PHE A 244 19.43 -7.98 3.42
CA PHE A 244 20.53 -8.20 4.35
C PHE A 244 20.41 -9.56 5.01
N GLU A 245 21.36 -10.46 4.75
CA GLU A 245 21.40 -11.82 5.30
C GLU A 245 22.84 -12.18 5.69
N ASN A 246 23.00 -12.90 6.81
CA ASN A 246 24.31 -13.36 7.31
C ASN A 246 25.35 -12.24 7.38
N ASN A 247 24.98 -11.07 7.91
CA ASN A 247 25.81 -9.87 7.98
C ASN A 247 26.33 -9.33 6.63
N SER A 248 25.63 -9.63 5.52
CA SER A 248 26.02 -9.19 4.19
C SER A 248 24.81 -8.80 3.33
N TRP A 249 25.01 -7.89 2.38
CA TRP A 249 23.99 -7.58 1.38
C TRP A 249 24.00 -8.63 0.27
N VAL A 250 22.82 -9.14 -0.06
CA VAL A 250 22.59 -10.15 -1.09
C VAL A 250 21.65 -9.59 -2.15
N PHE A 251 22.04 -9.74 -3.42
CA PHE A 251 21.23 -9.34 -4.56
C PHE A 251 19.91 -10.12 -4.61
N MET A 252 18.80 -9.43 -4.84
CA MET A 252 17.50 -10.04 -5.06
C MET A 252 17.07 -9.94 -6.52
N ARG A 253 16.98 -8.72 -7.04
CA ARG A 253 16.52 -8.44 -8.40
C ARG A 253 17.00 -7.09 -8.91
N GLN A 254 16.92 -6.89 -10.22
CA GLN A 254 17.06 -5.56 -10.81
C GLN A 254 15.76 -4.77 -10.66
N ARG A 255 15.85 -3.48 -10.32
CA ARG A 255 14.70 -2.55 -10.30
C ARG A 255 14.67 -1.75 -11.61
N ILE A 256 14.03 -2.32 -12.62
CA ILE A 256 13.80 -1.62 -13.91
C ILE A 256 12.77 -0.48 -13.80
N ASP A 257 11.95 -0.53 -12.75
CA ASP A 257 10.91 0.45 -12.42
C ASP A 257 11.46 1.69 -11.69
N LYS A 258 12.77 1.75 -11.43
CA LYS A 258 13.38 2.83 -10.65
C LYS A 258 14.53 3.50 -11.39
N SER A 259 14.41 4.81 -11.52
CA SER A 259 15.48 5.67 -12.06
C SER A 259 16.58 5.96 -11.03
N PHE A 260 16.25 5.95 -9.73
CA PHE A 260 17.15 6.35 -8.66
C PHE A 260 17.19 5.33 -7.50
N PRO A 261 18.34 5.19 -6.79
CA PRO A 261 18.40 4.39 -5.57
C PRO A 261 17.56 5.02 -4.45
N ASN A 262 17.30 4.26 -3.39
CA ASN A 262 16.64 4.84 -2.21
C ASN A 262 17.47 5.97 -1.62
N ALA A 263 16.79 7.00 -1.09
CA ALA A 263 17.45 8.06 -0.34
C ALA A 263 18.16 7.51 0.91
N TYR A 264 19.23 8.17 1.34
CA TYR A 264 20.03 7.78 2.51
C TYR A 264 19.17 7.55 3.75
N ASN A 265 18.25 8.47 4.05
CA ASN A 265 17.34 8.34 5.20
C ASN A 265 16.45 7.09 5.11
N THR A 266 16.01 6.71 3.91
CA THR A 266 15.23 5.49 3.69
C THR A 266 16.09 4.25 3.92
N ALA A 267 17.32 4.22 3.39
CA ALA A 267 18.24 3.12 3.60
C ALA A 267 18.59 2.93 5.09
N MET A 268 18.89 4.02 5.80
CA MET A 268 19.13 4.01 7.25
C MET A 268 17.90 3.54 8.03
N ALA A 269 16.70 3.95 7.65
CA ALA A 269 15.46 3.47 8.27
C ALA A 269 15.29 1.95 8.10
N VAL A 270 15.62 1.40 6.93
CA VAL A 270 15.60 -0.05 6.69
C VAL A 270 16.67 -0.76 7.52
N CYS A 271 17.90 -0.24 7.59
CA CYS A 271 18.95 -0.78 8.47
C CYS A 271 18.49 -0.79 9.94
N ASN A 272 17.87 0.28 10.42
CA ASN A 272 17.29 0.34 11.76
C ASN A 272 16.20 -0.72 11.97
N SER A 273 15.34 -0.96 10.97
CA SER A 273 14.34 -2.03 11.00
C SER A 273 14.94 -3.43 10.97
N ILE A 274 16.12 -3.62 10.36
CA ILE A 274 16.86 -4.90 10.38
C ILE A 274 17.50 -5.13 11.75
N SER A 275 18.13 -4.11 12.33
CA SER A 275 18.79 -4.21 13.65
C SER A 275 17.78 -4.28 14.80
N ASN A 276 16.66 -3.58 14.69
CA ASN A 276 15.61 -3.50 15.70
C ASN A 276 14.25 -3.90 15.11
N PRO A 277 14.08 -5.17 14.72
CA PRO A 277 12.88 -5.60 14.04
C PRO A 277 11.65 -5.48 14.95
N VAL A 278 10.55 -5.01 14.35
CA VAL A 278 9.22 -5.24 14.87
C VAL A 278 8.78 -6.57 14.29
N THR A 279 8.88 -7.64 15.07
CA THR A 279 8.46 -8.98 14.61
C THR A 279 6.95 -9.03 14.44
N LYS A 280 6.48 -10.06 13.74
CA LYS A 280 5.06 -10.31 13.54
C LYS A 280 4.34 -10.47 14.89
N GLU A 281 4.96 -11.21 15.80
CA GLU A 281 4.46 -11.50 17.15
C GLU A 281 4.35 -10.20 17.96
N MET A 282 5.39 -9.36 17.94
CA MET A 282 5.37 -8.05 18.61
C MET A 282 4.26 -7.14 18.06
N LEU A 283 4.07 -7.13 16.74
CA LEU A 283 3.01 -6.34 16.10
C LEU A 283 1.64 -6.80 16.58
N PHE A 284 1.38 -8.11 16.61
CA PHE A 284 0.10 -8.63 17.05
C PHE A 284 -0.17 -8.39 18.53
N GLU A 285 0.81 -8.65 19.40
CA GLU A 285 0.69 -8.34 20.83
C GLU A 285 0.43 -6.85 21.08
N PHE A 286 0.99 -5.97 20.24
CA PHE A 286 0.72 -4.55 20.32
C PHE A 286 -0.72 -4.21 19.93
N ILE A 287 -1.20 -4.76 18.81
CA ILE A 287 -2.58 -4.55 18.33
C ILE A 287 -3.60 -5.10 19.33
N ASP A 288 -3.36 -6.30 19.87
CA ASP A 288 -4.26 -6.96 20.84
C ASP A 288 -4.37 -6.10 22.12
N ARG A 289 -3.28 -5.49 22.58
CA ARG A 289 -3.29 -4.51 23.69
C ARG A 289 -4.08 -3.25 23.37
N CYS A 290 -3.91 -2.69 22.17
CA CYS A 290 -4.68 -1.51 21.74
C CYS A 290 -6.19 -1.80 21.73
N ALA A 291 -6.57 -2.99 21.24
CA ALA A 291 -7.96 -3.43 21.21
C ALA A 291 -8.55 -3.57 22.62
N ALA A 292 -7.80 -4.16 23.56
CA ALA A 292 -8.22 -4.32 24.95
C ALA A 292 -8.39 -2.96 25.65
N ALA A 293 -7.48 -2.01 25.43
CA ALA A 293 -7.56 -0.66 25.98
C ALA A 293 -8.81 0.10 25.49
N ALA A 294 -9.13 -0.01 24.20
CA ALA A 294 -10.33 0.61 23.62
C ALA A 294 -11.65 0.03 24.19
N GLN A 295 -11.69 -1.26 24.52
CA GLN A 295 -12.86 -1.88 25.17
C GLN A 295 -13.00 -1.45 26.64
N GLY A 296 -11.88 -1.29 27.36
CA GLY A 296 -11.86 -0.78 28.73
C GLY A 296 -12.34 0.67 28.85
N GLN A 297 -12.08 1.51 27.84
CA GLN A 297 -12.58 2.89 27.79
C GLN A 297 -14.09 2.98 27.50
N LYS A 298 -14.64 2.10 26.65
CA LYS A 298 -16.10 2.06 26.40
C LYS A 298 -16.93 1.73 27.64
N ARG A 299 -16.36 1.03 28.63
CA ARG A 299 -17.03 0.71 29.92
C ARG A 299 -17.01 1.85 30.94
N LYS A 300 -16.35 2.98 30.67
CA LYS A 300 -16.21 4.12 31.61
C LYS A 300 -17.18 5.27 31.35
N TYR A 301 -18.11 5.15 30.41
CA TYR A 301 -19.23 6.10 30.33
C TYR A 301 -20.23 5.76 31.46
N PRO A 302 -20.62 6.71 32.32
CA PRO A 302 -21.66 6.46 33.32
C PRO A 302 -22.94 6.05 32.62
N LEU A 303 -23.61 5.03 33.14
CA LEU A 303 -25.02 4.77 32.82
C LEU A 303 -25.79 6.06 33.17
N ASP A 304 -26.55 6.56 32.19
CA ASP A 304 -27.44 7.70 32.38
C ASP A 304 -28.44 7.35 33.50
N PRO A 305 -28.49 8.10 34.62
CA PRO A 305 -29.35 7.76 35.77
C PRO A 305 -30.85 7.69 35.41
N ASP A 306 -31.26 8.27 34.28
CA ASP A 306 -32.64 8.21 33.78
C ASP A 306 -33.02 6.81 33.25
N THR A 307 -32.05 5.93 33.00
CA THR A 307 -32.33 4.55 32.53
C THR A 307 -32.94 3.65 33.63
N GLU A 308 -32.80 4.03 34.90
CA GLU A 308 -33.40 3.29 36.03
C GLU A 308 -34.86 3.74 36.33
N LEU A 309 -35.29 4.89 35.81
CA LEU A 309 -36.61 5.46 36.14
C LEU A 309 -37.73 5.04 35.18
N MET A 310 -37.43 4.47 34.01
CA MET A 310 -38.44 4.00 33.05
C MET A 310 -38.13 2.59 32.53
N PRO A 311 -38.68 1.52 33.14
CA PRO A 311 -38.60 0.19 32.56
C PRO A 311 -39.37 0.16 31.22
N PRO A 312 -38.84 -0.55 30.19
CA PRO A 312 -39.50 -0.64 28.90
C PRO A 312 -40.87 -1.31 29.01
N PRO A 313 -41.87 -0.87 28.23
CA PRO A 313 -43.22 -1.41 28.31
C PRO A 313 -43.25 -2.90 27.95
N PRO A 314 -44.10 -3.70 28.61
CA PRO A 314 -44.14 -5.14 28.41
C PRO A 314 -44.52 -5.51 26.96
N PRO A 315 -43.96 -6.60 26.41
CA PRO A 315 -44.20 -7.01 25.04
C PRO A 315 -45.68 -7.38 24.81
N LYS A 316 -46.26 -6.85 23.73
CA LYS A 316 -47.64 -7.18 23.30
C LYS A 316 -47.75 -8.68 22.97
N ARG A 317 -48.69 -9.37 23.62
CA ARG A 317 -49.06 -10.75 23.27
C ARG A 317 -49.63 -10.77 21.84
N LEU A 318 -48.97 -11.52 20.95
CA LEU A 318 -49.48 -11.85 19.63
C LEU A 318 -50.65 -12.83 19.79
N HIS A 319 -51.86 -12.39 19.45
CA HIS A 319 -53.00 -13.28 19.27
C HIS A 319 -52.74 -14.18 18.05
N ARG A 320 -52.81 -15.50 18.24
CA ARG A 320 -52.89 -16.46 17.12
C ARG A 320 -54.29 -16.40 16.51
N PRO A 321 -54.43 -16.29 15.18
CA PRO A 321 -55.71 -16.53 14.53
C PRO A 321 -56.04 -18.04 14.55
N THR A 322 -57.31 -18.33 14.78
CA THR A 322 -57.96 -19.65 14.72
C THR A 322 -57.97 -20.24 13.31
#